data_AF-A0A0V0TLI0-F1
#
_entry.id   AF-A0A0V0TLI0-F1
#
_cell.length_a   1.000
_cell.length_b   1.000
_cell.length_c   1.000
_cell.angle_alpha   90.00
_cell.angle_beta   90.00
_cell.angle_gamma   90.00
#
_symmetry.space_group_name_H-M   'P 1'
#
loop_
_entity.id
_entity.type
_entity.pdbx_description
1 polymer ?
#
loop_
_entity_poly.entity_id
_entity_poly.type
_entity_poly.pdbx_seq_one_letter_code
_entity_poly.pdbx_strand_id
1 'polypeptide(L)'
;MAEESDNLRDECCDVYCKWKRNPGNVRNIYIVKSWDEWENVLNDLQLDIDKVPLLGLDCEWSADCSSNATGRNVSLVQFATAFGVCILVRLSQMNTPTSSFVTLLENSKVMKVGLGIEQDVKRLYLDHGIVVRGKFDVRYLLDVDQRNISLQTLVKNCFDHVLVKLTKVACSNWDATELTEAQIQYASSDAQYSLDCFLKSLSNKLLDHSWTMWCSCAQIAAQKALDDYDHRPVRQKNFSKTCSKQLKPKIANTSSSRFALKGPHYQNCILIGPDGDLLSRLPKKKLMWYVKNNLGDVVSQLSDEHWKLFSCAEEDPPFVVQLRFQPKVVASKESYYIKEKENQCVVCGRLDLLMRKRIIPHLYRRLFPEELKSFRSHDILLLCFDCHRKAEYYDTLFQRSLAEQCDAPLRLAEQQEDKFSKDAFKIRGYARTLKFHFDQLPDDRREYLQKQLALFFQQDKFQLDLIEKAIEMEKPNATHRNNIYDTHAECVVNYYANSEIGLSGFEKLWRKRFVDLMKPKFLPSLWSVDASFIY
;
A
#
# COMPACT_ATOMS: atom_id res chain seq x y z
N MET A 1 -31.46 10.36 -29.27
CA MET A 1 -30.18 10.92 -29.77
C MET A 1 -30.09 12.44 -29.55
N ALA A 2 -30.78 13.31 -30.31
CA ALA A 2 -30.70 14.76 -30.07
C ALA A 2 -31.48 15.21 -28.81
N GLU A 3 -32.72 14.73 -28.62
CA GLU A 3 -33.55 15.05 -27.45
C GLU A 3 -33.00 14.51 -26.12
N GLU A 4 -32.41 13.31 -26.10
CA GLU A 4 -31.71 12.78 -24.91
C GLU A 4 -30.47 13.61 -24.56
N SER A 5 -29.76 14.11 -25.57
CA SER A 5 -28.58 14.95 -25.35
C SER A 5 -28.94 16.33 -24.80
N ASP A 6 -30.10 16.88 -25.18
CA ASP A 6 -30.58 18.16 -24.67
C ASP A 6 -31.20 18.04 -23.27
N ASN A 7 -31.92 16.95 -22.96
CA ASN A 7 -32.39 16.67 -21.59
C ASN A 7 -31.23 16.47 -20.59
N LEU A 8 -30.15 15.78 -20.99
CA LEU A 8 -28.93 15.64 -20.19
C LEU A 8 -28.21 16.98 -19.97
N ARG A 9 -28.28 17.91 -20.94
CA ARG A 9 -27.70 19.25 -20.82
C ARG A 9 -28.45 20.11 -19.81
N ASP A 10 -29.79 20.05 -19.82
CA ASP A 10 -30.64 20.82 -18.91
C ASP A 10 -30.49 20.35 -17.46
N GLU A 11 -30.50 19.03 -17.20
CA GLU A 11 -30.33 18.48 -15.85
C GLU A 11 -28.95 18.80 -15.24
N CYS A 12 -27.89 18.69 -16.04
CA CYS A 12 -26.55 19.03 -15.61
C CYS A 12 -26.44 20.55 -15.31
N CYS A 13 -27.01 21.42 -16.16
CA CYS A 13 -27.00 22.88 -15.94
C CYS A 13 -27.74 23.25 -14.64
N ASP A 14 -28.78 22.50 -14.33
CA ASP A 14 -29.52 22.56 -13.09
C ASP A 14 -28.66 22.20 -11.88
N VAL A 15 -27.83 21.15 -11.95
CA VAL A 15 -26.87 20.78 -10.89
C VAL A 15 -25.93 21.93 -10.57
N TYR A 16 -25.37 22.57 -11.59
CA TYR A 16 -24.50 23.74 -11.41
C TYR A 16 -25.22 24.91 -10.75
N CYS A 17 -26.42 25.26 -11.23
CA CYS A 17 -27.23 26.32 -10.66
C CYS A 17 -27.67 26.02 -9.22
N LYS A 18 -27.95 24.75 -8.91
CA LYS A 18 -28.33 24.26 -7.57
C LYS A 18 -27.15 24.31 -6.61
N TRP A 19 -25.98 23.83 -7.03
CA TRP A 19 -24.74 23.88 -6.25
C TRP A 19 -24.32 25.33 -5.93
N LYS A 20 -24.45 26.27 -6.89
CA LYS A 20 -24.17 27.70 -6.66
C LYS A 20 -25.10 28.32 -5.60
N ARG A 21 -26.31 27.79 -5.42
CA ARG A 21 -27.35 28.34 -4.55
C ARG A 21 -27.43 27.67 -3.18
N ASN A 22 -27.03 26.40 -3.05
CA ASN A 22 -27.15 25.65 -1.79
C ASN A 22 -26.04 24.59 -1.63
N PRO A 23 -24.82 24.98 -1.21
CA PRO A 23 -23.69 24.07 -1.04
C PRO A 23 -23.88 23.16 0.18
N GLY A 24 -23.48 21.90 0.06
CA GLY A 24 -23.67 20.85 1.07
C GLY A 24 -25.09 20.29 1.13
N ASN A 25 -25.93 20.60 0.14
CA ASN A 25 -27.31 20.13 0.11
C ASN A 25 -27.39 18.63 -0.22
N VAL A 26 -27.47 17.82 0.83
CA VAL A 26 -27.76 16.38 0.72
C VAL A 26 -29.28 16.19 0.69
N ARG A 27 -29.79 15.67 -0.42
CA ARG A 27 -31.23 15.46 -0.65
C ARG A 27 -31.70 14.12 -0.14
N ASN A 28 -30.97 13.08 -0.53
CA ASN A 28 -31.29 11.70 -0.24
C ASN A 28 -30.09 11.08 0.46
N ILE A 29 -30.34 10.48 1.63
CA ILE A 29 -29.33 9.73 2.37
C ILE A 29 -29.78 8.28 2.43
N TYR A 30 -28.96 7.39 1.90
CA TYR A 30 -29.15 5.95 2.01
C TYR A 30 -28.17 5.39 3.04
N ILE A 31 -28.68 4.65 4.02
CA ILE A 31 -27.85 3.92 4.98
C ILE A 31 -27.87 2.47 4.56
N VAL A 32 -26.70 1.94 4.22
CA VAL A 32 -26.55 0.57 3.70
C VAL A 32 -25.90 -0.29 4.77
N LYS A 33 -26.61 -1.31 5.24
CA LYS A 33 -26.18 -2.24 6.30
C LYS A 33 -25.96 -3.67 5.79
N SER A 34 -26.36 -3.98 4.57
CA SER A 34 -26.20 -5.29 3.94
C SER A 34 -25.81 -5.15 2.47
N TRP A 35 -25.20 -6.19 1.91
CA TRP A 35 -24.80 -6.14 0.50
C TRP A 35 -25.99 -6.17 -0.46
N ASP A 36 -27.13 -6.73 -0.05
CA ASP A 36 -28.36 -6.67 -0.85
C ASP A 36 -28.90 -5.23 -0.91
N GLU A 37 -28.86 -4.49 0.21
CA GLU A 37 -29.15 -3.05 0.22
C GLU A 37 -28.17 -2.27 -0.66
N TRP A 38 -26.89 -2.66 -0.68
CA TRP A 38 -25.89 -2.06 -1.56
C TRP A 38 -26.28 -2.22 -3.03
N GLU A 39 -26.66 -3.43 -3.47
CA GLU A 39 -27.07 -3.66 -4.86
C GLU A 39 -28.32 -2.83 -5.23
N ASN A 40 -29.25 -2.64 -4.28
CA ASN A 40 -30.45 -1.82 -4.52
C ASN A 40 -30.11 -0.36 -4.77
N VAL A 41 -29.20 0.23 -3.97
CA VAL A 41 -28.81 1.64 -4.12
C VAL A 41 -27.77 1.86 -5.22
N LEU A 42 -27.07 0.82 -5.63
CA LEU A 42 -26.05 0.90 -6.68
C LEU A 42 -26.64 1.36 -8.02
N ASN A 43 -27.88 0.98 -8.34
CA ASN A 43 -28.54 1.43 -9.56
C ASN A 43 -28.73 2.94 -9.60
N ASP A 44 -29.25 3.52 -8.51
CA ASP A 44 -29.42 4.97 -8.37
C ASP A 44 -28.06 5.69 -8.42
N LEU A 45 -27.06 5.13 -7.74
CA LEU A 45 -25.69 5.63 -7.76
C LEU A 45 -25.08 5.59 -9.18
N GLN A 46 -25.31 4.52 -9.92
CA GLN A 46 -24.76 4.33 -11.25
C GLN A 46 -25.37 5.31 -12.26
N LEU A 47 -26.68 5.61 -12.15
CA LEU A 47 -27.34 6.62 -12.96
C LEU A 47 -26.69 8.01 -12.78
N ASP A 48 -26.36 8.37 -11.54
CA ASP A 48 -25.67 9.62 -11.24
C ASP A 48 -24.22 9.62 -11.78
N ILE A 49 -23.48 8.51 -11.60
CA ILE A 49 -22.11 8.34 -12.08
C ILE A 49 -22.02 8.39 -13.61
N ASP A 50 -22.98 7.79 -14.31
CA ASP A 50 -23.02 7.75 -15.77
C ASP A 50 -23.22 9.16 -16.35
N LYS A 51 -23.94 10.04 -15.64
CA LYS A 51 -24.08 11.46 -15.99
C LYS A 51 -22.84 12.27 -15.61
N VAL A 52 -22.33 12.07 -14.40
CA VAL A 52 -21.16 12.77 -13.84
C VAL A 52 -20.28 11.77 -13.11
N PRO A 53 -19.14 11.31 -13.70
CA PRO A 53 -18.33 10.22 -13.15
C PRO A 53 -17.43 10.68 -11.99
N LEU A 54 -18.05 11.28 -10.98
CA LEU A 54 -17.42 11.92 -9.84
C LEU A 54 -18.17 11.56 -8.56
N LEU A 55 -17.42 11.14 -7.55
CA LEU A 55 -17.93 10.81 -6.23
C LEU A 55 -17.15 11.57 -5.17
N GLY A 56 -17.84 12.19 -4.22
CA GLY A 56 -17.26 12.50 -2.92
C GLY A 56 -16.99 11.19 -2.17
N LEU A 57 -15.83 11.08 -1.53
CA LEU A 57 -15.44 9.94 -0.70
C LEU A 57 -14.85 10.42 0.60
N ASP A 58 -15.36 9.87 1.70
CA ASP A 58 -14.77 9.98 3.03
C ASP A 58 -14.85 8.62 3.76
N CYS A 59 -14.27 8.53 4.95
CA CYS A 59 -14.40 7.35 5.83
C CYS A 59 -14.50 7.76 7.31
N GLU A 60 -15.21 6.96 8.10
CA GLU A 60 -15.25 7.10 9.56
C GLU A 60 -14.92 5.80 10.28
N TRP A 61 -14.32 5.92 11.47
CA TRP A 61 -13.94 4.82 12.34
C TRP A 61 -14.03 5.24 13.80
N SER A 62 -14.40 4.33 14.70
CA SER A 62 -14.54 4.67 16.12
C SER A 62 -13.19 4.98 16.78
N ALA A 63 -13.17 6.02 17.61
CA ALA A 63 -12.07 6.31 18.53
C ALA A 63 -12.20 5.46 19.81
N ASP A 64 -11.13 4.80 20.26
CA ASP A 64 -11.17 3.96 21.46
C ASP A 64 -11.16 4.77 22.77
N CYS A 65 -12.12 4.49 23.66
CA CYS A 65 -12.22 5.06 25.01
C CYS A 65 -11.43 4.28 26.08
N SER A 66 -10.77 3.18 25.70
CA SER A 66 -9.89 2.38 26.57
C SER A 66 -8.45 2.46 26.07
N SER A 67 -7.53 2.75 26.98
CA SER A 67 -6.11 3.07 26.78
C SER A 67 -5.23 1.97 26.16
N ASN A 68 -5.78 1.01 25.41
CA ASN A 68 -5.06 -0.14 24.86
C ASN A 68 -5.53 -0.64 23.49
N ALA A 69 -6.27 0.14 22.70
CA ALA A 69 -6.74 -0.30 21.39
C ALA A 69 -6.37 0.67 20.26
N THR A 70 -5.83 0.06 19.19
CA THR A 70 -5.70 0.64 17.85
C THR A 70 -7.11 0.89 17.32
N GLY A 71 -7.42 2.12 16.90
CA GLY A 71 -8.73 2.48 16.35
C GLY A 71 -9.23 1.40 15.38
N ARG A 72 -10.50 1.00 15.58
CA ARG A 72 -11.16 -0.07 14.84
C ARG A 72 -11.06 0.14 13.33
N ASN A 73 -11.25 -0.95 12.57
CA ASN A 73 -11.34 -0.93 11.10
C ASN A 73 -12.29 0.20 10.65
N VAL A 74 -12.11 0.73 9.43
CA VAL A 74 -13.09 1.65 8.82
C VAL A 74 -14.52 1.12 9.04
N SER A 75 -15.31 1.86 9.82
CA SER A 75 -16.65 1.46 10.24
C SER A 75 -17.71 1.86 9.23
N LEU A 76 -17.45 2.97 8.51
CA LEU A 76 -18.36 3.61 7.57
C LEU A 76 -17.59 4.19 6.40
N VAL A 77 -18.11 4.00 5.18
CA VAL A 77 -17.65 4.67 3.96
C VAL A 77 -18.77 5.54 3.43
N GLN A 78 -18.46 6.77 3.05
CA GLN A 78 -19.43 7.69 2.49
C GLN A 78 -19.17 7.90 1.00
N PHE A 79 -20.25 7.87 0.22
CA PHE A 79 -20.26 8.38 -1.15
C PHE A 79 -21.21 9.55 -1.27
N ALA A 80 -20.81 10.59 -1.99
CA ALA A 80 -21.69 11.68 -2.38
C ALA A 80 -21.67 11.85 -3.90
N THR A 81 -22.82 12.06 -4.52
CA THR A 81 -22.94 12.34 -5.95
C THR A 81 -23.11 13.84 -6.20
N ALA A 82 -22.87 14.28 -7.43
CA ALA A 82 -23.11 15.67 -7.82
C ALA A 82 -24.59 16.10 -7.71
N PHE A 83 -25.52 15.14 -7.60
CA PHE A 83 -26.96 15.38 -7.55
C PHE A 83 -27.52 15.45 -6.13
N GLY A 84 -26.66 15.34 -5.11
CA GLY A 84 -27.03 15.41 -3.69
C GLY A 84 -27.52 14.08 -3.12
N VAL A 85 -27.20 12.96 -3.77
CA VAL A 85 -27.38 11.62 -3.19
C VAL A 85 -26.15 11.29 -2.34
N CYS A 86 -26.37 10.86 -1.09
CA CYS A 86 -25.33 10.37 -0.22
C CYS A 86 -25.61 8.93 0.22
N ILE A 87 -24.59 8.07 0.19
CA ILE A 87 -24.69 6.67 0.59
C ILE A 87 -23.69 6.42 1.72
N LEU A 88 -24.20 5.95 2.85
CA LEU A 88 -23.47 5.64 4.07
C LEU A 88 -23.37 4.12 4.21
N VAL A 89 -22.27 3.54 3.76
CA VAL A 89 -22.03 2.09 3.75
C VAL A 89 -21.40 1.65 5.06
N ARG A 90 -22.17 0.95 5.89
CA ARG A 90 -21.83 0.50 7.25
C ARG A 90 -20.92 -0.73 7.22
N LEU A 91 -19.66 -0.58 6.78
CA LEU A 91 -18.71 -1.70 6.71
C LEU A 91 -18.56 -2.49 8.03
N SER A 92 -18.71 -1.82 9.17
CA SER A 92 -18.71 -2.47 10.51
C SER A 92 -19.85 -3.49 10.73
N GLN A 93 -20.94 -3.37 9.98
CA GLN A 93 -22.11 -4.26 10.03
C GLN A 93 -22.12 -5.32 8.92
N MET A 94 -21.14 -5.24 8.01
CA MET A 94 -21.11 -6.04 6.79
C MET A 94 -19.97 -7.05 6.83
N ASN A 95 -20.13 -8.15 6.11
CA ASN A 95 -19.08 -9.14 5.91
C ASN A 95 -18.20 -8.74 4.71
N THR A 96 -17.61 -9.71 4.01
CA THR A 96 -16.71 -9.45 2.89
C THR A 96 -17.34 -8.57 1.79
N PRO A 97 -16.67 -7.48 1.35
CA PRO A 97 -17.14 -6.63 0.27
C PRO A 97 -17.52 -7.37 -1.02
N THR A 98 -18.67 -7.01 -1.61
CA THR A 98 -19.09 -7.56 -2.90
C THR A 98 -18.21 -7.08 -4.04
N SER A 99 -18.22 -7.84 -5.13
CA SER A 99 -17.48 -7.49 -6.35
C SER A 99 -17.93 -6.14 -6.93
N SER A 100 -19.20 -5.79 -6.83
CA SER A 100 -19.75 -4.51 -7.31
C SER A 100 -19.18 -3.31 -6.53
N PHE A 101 -19.17 -3.38 -5.20
CA PHE A 101 -18.59 -2.36 -4.32
C PHE A 101 -17.09 -2.16 -4.60
N VAL A 102 -16.34 -3.27 -4.66
CA VAL A 102 -14.90 -3.24 -4.96
C VAL A 102 -14.65 -2.69 -6.37
N THR A 103 -15.44 -3.11 -7.36
CA THR A 103 -15.29 -2.66 -8.75
C THR A 103 -15.52 -1.16 -8.88
N LEU A 104 -16.53 -0.60 -8.18
CA LEU A 104 -16.76 0.85 -8.16
C LEU A 104 -15.52 1.61 -7.64
N LEU A 105 -14.97 1.18 -6.51
CA LEU A 105 -13.81 1.81 -5.89
C LEU A 105 -12.53 1.63 -6.72
N GLU A 106 -12.35 0.48 -7.38
CA GLU A 106 -11.22 0.20 -8.27
C GLU A 106 -11.34 0.84 -9.66
N ASN A 107 -12.53 1.29 -10.06
CA ASN A 107 -12.75 1.89 -11.38
C ASN A 107 -12.10 3.28 -11.48
N SER A 108 -10.95 3.40 -12.13
CA SER A 108 -10.25 4.67 -12.30
C SER A 108 -10.96 5.67 -13.21
N LYS A 109 -12.02 5.26 -13.94
CA LYS A 109 -12.83 6.16 -14.77
C LYS A 109 -13.82 6.98 -13.94
N VAL A 110 -14.12 6.53 -12.71
CA VAL A 110 -14.91 7.29 -11.73
C VAL A 110 -13.93 7.92 -10.77
N MET A 111 -13.91 9.25 -10.71
CA MET A 111 -13.04 9.98 -9.80
C MET A 111 -13.63 10.01 -8.39
N LYS A 112 -12.79 9.74 -7.38
CA LYS A 112 -13.16 9.79 -5.95
C LYS A 112 -12.47 10.98 -5.32
N VAL A 113 -13.22 11.92 -4.79
CA VAL A 113 -12.73 13.20 -4.31
C VAL A 113 -12.93 13.31 -2.82
N GLY A 114 -11.88 13.71 -2.10
CA GLY A 114 -11.96 13.92 -0.66
C GLY A 114 -10.89 14.90 -0.20
N LEU A 115 -11.06 15.49 0.97
CA LEU A 115 -10.02 16.31 1.60
C LEU A 115 -9.20 15.43 2.54
N GLY A 116 -7.94 15.14 2.19
CA GLY A 116 -7.15 14.20 2.97
C GLY A 116 -7.32 12.73 2.57
N ILE A 117 -8.00 12.46 1.45
CA ILE A 117 -8.44 11.15 0.96
C ILE A 117 -7.38 10.04 0.96
N GLU A 118 -6.09 10.38 0.91
CA GLU A 118 -5.01 9.40 1.02
C GLU A 118 -5.03 8.63 2.35
N GLN A 119 -5.49 9.25 3.44
CA GLN A 119 -5.62 8.59 4.72
C GLN A 119 -6.75 7.55 4.69
N ASP A 120 -7.89 7.91 4.11
CA ASP A 120 -9.08 7.06 4.00
C ASP A 120 -8.82 5.87 3.09
N VAL A 121 -8.22 6.12 1.93
CA VAL A 121 -7.82 5.07 0.99
C VAL A 121 -6.78 4.13 1.60
N LYS A 122 -5.82 4.67 2.36
CA LYS A 122 -4.85 3.85 3.08
C LYS A 122 -5.55 2.95 4.10
N ARG A 123 -6.52 3.48 4.86
CA ARG A 123 -7.30 2.73 5.84
C ARG A 123 -8.18 1.67 5.19
N LEU A 124 -8.92 2.01 4.14
CA LEU A 124 -9.70 1.04 3.36
C LEU A 124 -8.86 -0.13 2.84
N TYR A 125 -7.63 0.16 2.40
CA TYR A 125 -6.71 -0.89 1.97
C TYR A 125 -6.21 -1.76 3.13
N LEU A 126 -5.80 -1.16 4.25
CA LEU A 126 -5.26 -1.90 5.39
C LEU A 126 -6.33 -2.72 6.12
N ASP A 127 -7.51 -2.14 6.30
CA ASP A 127 -8.56 -2.71 7.14
C ASP A 127 -9.40 -3.71 6.35
N HIS A 128 -9.69 -3.40 5.07
CA HIS A 128 -10.64 -4.15 4.23
C HIS A 128 -10.04 -4.71 2.93
N GLY A 129 -8.77 -4.42 2.62
CA GLY A 129 -8.12 -4.87 1.38
C GLY A 129 -8.61 -4.17 0.11
N ILE A 130 -9.34 -3.07 0.26
CA ILE A 130 -10.00 -2.39 -0.85
C ILE A 130 -9.04 -1.40 -1.50
N VAL A 131 -8.88 -1.53 -2.81
CA VAL A 131 -8.05 -0.63 -3.60
C VAL A 131 -8.93 0.47 -4.18
N VAL A 132 -8.62 1.72 -3.84
CA VAL A 132 -9.29 2.87 -4.47
C VAL A 132 -8.41 3.44 -5.58
N ARG A 133 -8.94 3.46 -6.81
CA ARG A 133 -8.32 4.11 -7.98
C ARG A 133 -9.15 5.33 -8.38
N GLY A 134 -8.51 6.27 -9.10
CA GLY A 134 -9.15 7.54 -9.48
C GLY A 134 -9.33 8.50 -8.30
N LYS A 135 -8.56 8.35 -7.21
CA LYS A 135 -8.64 9.27 -6.07
C LYS A 135 -8.00 10.62 -6.38
N PHE A 136 -8.61 11.69 -5.89
CA PHE A 136 -8.11 13.05 -6.03
C PHE A 136 -8.32 13.84 -4.74
N ASP A 137 -7.25 14.46 -4.24
CA ASP A 137 -7.34 15.28 -3.05
C ASP A 137 -7.59 16.75 -3.41
N VAL A 138 -8.70 17.31 -2.90
CA VAL A 138 -9.14 18.68 -3.23
C VAL A 138 -8.07 19.73 -2.98
N ARG A 139 -7.19 19.52 -2.01
CA ARG A 139 -6.10 20.44 -1.64
C ARG A 139 -5.14 20.69 -2.80
N TYR A 140 -5.07 19.80 -3.79
CA TYR A 140 -4.22 19.98 -4.97
C TYR A 140 -4.76 21.00 -5.98
N LEU A 141 -6.03 21.41 -5.86
CA LEU A 141 -6.59 22.56 -6.55
C LEU A 141 -6.24 23.88 -5.86
N LEU A 142 -5.70 23.86 -4.65
CA LEU A 142 -5.28 25.06 -3.94
C LEU A 142 -3.80 25.39 -4.22
N ASP A 143 -3.44 26.65 -3.98
CA ASP A 143 -2.04 27.07 -3.95
C ASP A 143 -1.26 26.28 -2.90
N VAL A 144 0.03 26.03 -3.17
CA VAL A 144 0.88 25.16 -2.33
C VAL A 144 0.85 25.58 -0.85
N ASP A 145 0.85 26.87 -0.60
CA ASP A 145 0.90 27.44 0.75
C ASP A 145 -0.45 27.34 1.47
N GLN A 146 -1.54 27.10 0.73
CA GLN A 146 -2.90 26.96 1.26
C GLN A 146 -3.34 25.50 1.44
N ARG A 147 -2.48 24.52 1.12
CA ARG A 147 -2.87 23.10 1.17
C ARG A 147 -3.06 22.56 2.59
N ASN A 148 -2.49 23.20 3.60
CA ASN A 148 -2.71 22.79 4.99
C ASN A 148 -4.00 23.43 5.53
N ILE A 149 -5.14 22.95 5.03
CA ILE A 149 -6.46 23.51 5.31
C ILE A 149 -7.42 22.40 5.78
N SER A 150 -8.31 22.72 6.71
CA SER A 150 -9.40 21.84 7.12
C SER A 150 -10.58 21.95 6.15
N LEU A 151 -11.48 20.97 6.16
CA LEU A 151 -12.70 21.05 5.35
C LEU A 151 -13.53 22.27 5.73
N GLN A 152 -13.61 22.60 7.04
CA GLN A 152 -14.34 23.77 7.52
C GLN A 152 -13.82 25.08 6.90
N THR A 153 -12.50 25.26 6.88
CA THR A 153 -11.89 26.45 6.30
C THR A 153 -12.05 26.45 4.78
N LEU A 154 -11.96 25.29 4.12
CA LEU A 154 -12.16 25.20 2.68
C LEU A 154 -13.60 25.52 2.27
N VAL A 155 -14.59 25.03 3.00
CA VAL A 155 -16.01 25.34 2.81
C VAL A 155 -16.27 26.83 3.01
N LYS A 156 -15.71 27.42 4.07
CA LYS A 156 -15.78 28.87 4.30
C LYS A 156 -15.19 29.65 3.13
N ASN A 157 -14.03 29.25 2.61
CA ASN A 157 -13.39 29.93 1.49
C ASN A 157 -14.17 29.76 0.17
N CYS A 158 -14.79 28.60 -0.05
CA CYS A 158 -15.52 28.31 -1.29
C CYS A 158 -16.92 28.96 -1.33
N PHE A 159 -17.58 29.05 -0.18
CA PHE A 159 -19.02 29.31 -0.09
C PHE A 159 -19.43 30.36 0.94
N ASP A 160 -18.47 30.92 1.70
CA ASP A 160 -18.73 31.76 2.88
C ASP A 160 -19.67 31.10 3.90
N HIS A 161 -19.68 29.77 3.92
CA HIS A 161 -20.53 28.94 4.78
C HIS A 161 -19.71 28.39 5.96
N VAL A 162 -20.33 28.34 7.15
CA VAL A 162 -19.69 27.77 8.36
C VAL A 162 -20.11 26.31 8.52
N LEU A 163 -19.20 25.39 8.21
CA LEU A 163 -19.39 23.97 8.51
C LEU A 163 -19.09 23.71 10.00
N VAL A 164 -20.13 23.45 10.79
CA VAL A 164 -19.98 23.11 12.20
C VAL A 164 -19.62 21.63 12.35
N LYS A 165 -18.39 21.33 12.76
CA LYS A 165 -17.95 19.97 13.10
C LYS A 165 -17.87 19.81 14.60
N LEU A 166 -18.80 19.04 15.18
CA LEU A 166 -18.74 18.69 16.59
C LEU A 166 -17.72 17.57 16.78
N THR A 167 -16.61 17.85 17.47
CA THR A 167 -15.58 16.84 17.79
C THR A 167 -16.17 15.62 18.50
N LYS A 168 -17.22 15.82 19.30
CA LYS A 168 -17.95 14.73 19.98
C LYS A 168 -18.58 13.73 18.99
N VAL A 169 -19.01 14.19 17.81
CA VAL A 169 -19.57 13.34 16.76
C VAL A 169 -18.46 12.71 15.94
N ALA A 170 -17.45 13.48 15.52
CA ALA A 170 -16.29 12.99 14.78
C ALA A 170 -15.57 11.84 15.51
N CYS A 171 -15.42 11.95 16.84
CA CYS A 171 -14.78 10.94 17.68
C CYS A 171 -15.79 9.99 18.37
N SER A 172 -17.02 9.88 17.86
CA SER A 172 -18.06 9.02 18.43
C SER A 172 -17.86 7.53 18.10
N ASN A 173 -18.71 6.67 18.66
CA ASN A 173 -18.72 5.25 18.33
C ASN A 173 -19.40 5.02 16.96
N TRP A 174 -18.61 5.01 15.90
CA TRP A 174 -19.04 4.71 14.54
C TRP A 174 -19.35 3.22 14.31
N ASP A 175 -19.03 2.31 15.23
CA ASP A 175 -19.43 0.88 15.15
C ASP A 175 -20.76 0.60 15.85
N ALA A 176 -21.44 1.62 16.39
CA ALA A 176 -22.75 1.45 17.00
C ALA A 176 -23.72 0.76 16.03
N THR A 177 -24.58 -0.11 16.53
CA THR A 177 -25.55 -0.85 15.70
C THR A 177 -26.39 0.09 14.83
N GLU A 178 -26.74 1.25 15.39
CA GLU A 178 -27.45 2.33 14.72
C GLU A 178 -26.64 3.63 14.73
N LEU A 179 -26.66 4.36 13.61
CA LEU A 179 -26.11 5.72 13.56
C LEU A 179 -27.13 6.70 14.15
N THR A 180 -26.64 7.64 14.95
CA THR A 180 -27.44 8.79 15.38
C THR A 180 -27.67 9.76 14.24
N GLU A 181 -28.73 10.57 14.30
CA GLU A 181 -28.98 11.63 13.32
C GLU A 181 -27.78 12.58 13.18
N ALA A 182 -27.11 12.90 14.30
CA ALA A 182 -25.91 13.73 14.26
C ALA A 182 -24.75 13.08 13.50
N GLN A 183 -24.55 11.77 13.62
CA GLN A 183 -23.54 11.01 12.85
C GLN A 183 -23.91 10.94 11.37
N ILE A 184 -25.18 10.71 11.05
CA ILE A 184 -25.68 10.66 9.66
C ILE A 184 -25.40 12.01 8.98
N GLN A 185 -25.83 13.11 9.58
CA GLN A 185 -25.63 14.46 9.04
C GLN A 185 -24.16 14.84 8.93
N TYR A 186 -23.33 14.45 9.91
CA TYR A 186 -21.89 14.69 9.89
C TYR A 186 -21.23 13.98 8.70
N ALA A 187 -21.44 12.66 8.60
CA ALA A 187 -20.86 11.81 7.57
C ALA A 187 -21.30 12.23 6.17
N SER A 188 -22.60 12.50 5.98
CA SER A 188 -23.12 12.91 4.67
C SER A 188 -22.59 14.29 4.24
N SER A 189 -22.51 15.23 5.18
CA SER A 189 -22.00 16.57 4.92
C SER A 189 -20.53 16.55 4.51
N ASP A 190 -19.70 15.73 5.15
CA ASP A 190 -18.26 15.72 4.88
C ASP A 190 -17.91 15.22 3.47
N ALA A 191 -18.58 14.16 3.01
CA ALA A 191 -18.45 13.67 1.64
C ALA A 191 -18.99 14.70 0.62
N GLN A 192 -20.17 15.29 0.89
CA GLN A 192 -20.79 16.26 -0.03
C GLN A 192 -19.99 17.56 -0.12
N TYR A 193 -19.56 18.14 1.00
CA TYR A 193 -18.79 19.38 0.99
C TYR A 193 -17.41 19.20 0.35
N SER A 194 -16.78 18.03 0.50
CA SER A 194 -15.52 17.74 -0.19
C SER A 194 -15.71 17.77 -1.71
N LEU A 195 -16.77 17.14 -2.21
CA LEU A 195 -17.16 17.16 -3.61
C LEU A 195 -17.48 18.58 -4.10
N ASP A 196 -18.30 19.31 -3.35
CA ASP A 196 -18.72 20.67 -3.71
C ASP A 196 -17.52 21.63 -3.76
N CYS A 197 -16.60 21.54 -2.80
CA CYS A 197 -15.38 22.35 -2.78
C CYS A 197 -14.49 22.06 -4.00
N PHE A 198 -14.41 20.79 -4.43
CA PHE A 198 -13.70 20.42 -5.65
C PHE A 198 -14.34 21.05 -6.88
N LEU A 199 -15.66 20.91 -7.02
CA LEU A 199 -16.41 21.53 -8.12
C LEU A 199 -16.23 23.06 -8.12
N LYS A 200 -16.22 23.71 -6.94
CA LYS A 200 -15.93 25.16 -6.80
C LYS A 200 -14.58 25.50 -7.35
N SER A 201 -13.57 24.83 -6.81
CA SER A 201 -12.17 25.13 -7.07
C SER A 201 -11.83 24.87 -8.53
N LEU A 202 -12.45 23.86 -9.15
CA LEU A 202 -12.32 23.57 -10.56
C LEU A 202 -13.01 24.64 -11.42
N SER A 203 -14.23 25.04 -11.06
CA SER A 203 -14.98 26.08 -11.79
C SER A 203 -14.25 27.43 -11.81
N ASN A 204 -13.59 27.80 -10.71
CA ASN A 204 -12.82 29.05 -10.63
C ASN A 204 -11.56 29.03 -11.53
N LYS A 205 -11.04 27.84 -11.87
CA LYS A 205 -9.84 27.67 -12.70
C LYS A 205 -10.15 27.53 -14.19
N LEU A 206 -11.33 27.04 -14.52
CA LEU A 206 -11.80 26.91 -15.89
C LEU A 206 -12.54 28.21 -16.25
N LEU A 207 -11.85 29.14 -16.93
CA LEU A 207 -12.41 30.42 -17.38
C LEU A 207 -13.78 30.22 -18.08
N ASP A 208 -14.73 31.05 -17.69
CA ASP A 208 -16.12 31.27 -18.16
C ASP A 208 -16.53 30.57 -19.49
N HIS A 209 -16.68 29.24 -19.45
CA HIS A 209 -17.18 28.45 -20.57
C HIS A 209 -18.48 27.73 -20.20
N SER A 210 -19.41 27.65 -21.16
CA SER A 210 -20.75 27.09 -20.96
C SER A 210 -20.71 25.66 -20.41
N TRP A 211 -21.60 25.37 -19.46
CA TRP A 211 -21.67 24.12 -18.68
C TRP A 211 -21.78 22.83 -19.52
N THR A 212 -22.33 22.89 -20.73
CA THR A 212 -22.34 21.75 -21.68
C THR A 212 -20.93 21.33 -22.11
N MET A 213 -20.00 22.27 -22.14
CA MET A 213 -18.58 22.01 -22.31
C MET A 213 -18.00 21.43 -21.03
N TRP A 214 -18.58 21.69 -19.86
CA TRP A 214 -18.12 21.29 -18.53
C TRP A 214 -18.38 19.84 -18.16
N CYS A 215 -19.38 19.11 -18.68
CA CYS A 215 -19.43 17.65 -18.45
C CYS A 215 -18.28 16.93 -19.20
N SER A 216 -18.04 17.34 -20.44
CA SER A 216 -16.91 16.87 -21.27
C SER A 216 -15.56 17.37 -20.73
N CYS A 217 -15.51 18.63 -20.29
CA CYS A 217 -14.33 19.29 -19.74
C CYS A 217 -14.11 18.99 -18.27
N ALA A 218 -15.08 18.57 -17.47
CA ALA A 218 -14.86 18.09 -16.11
C ALA A 218 -14.19 16.73 -16.18
N GLN A 219 -14.57 15.88 -17.13
CA GLN A 219 -13.84 14.64 -17.39
C GLN A 219 -12.41 14.93 -17.89
N ILE A 220 -12.24 15.87 -18.84
CA ILE A 220 -10.91 16.26 -19.35
C ILE A 220 -10.09 17.06 -18.32
N ALA A 221 -10.71 17.88 -17.46
CA ALA A 221 -10.04 18.71 -16.46
C ALA A 221 -9.79 17.92 -15.18
N ALA A 222 -10.64 16.96 -14.84
CA ALA A 222 -10.37 15.94 -13.83
C ALA A 222 -9.25 15.01 -14.32
N GLN A 223 -9.28 14.59 -15.59
CA GLN A 223 -8.19 13.81 -16.20
C GLN A 223 -6.90 14.62 -16.29
N LYS A 224 -6.94 15.90 -16.70
CA LYS A 224 -5.79 16.80 -16.71
C LYS A 224 -5.30 17.13 -15.30
N ALA A 225 -6.21 17.26 -14.33
CA ALA A 225 -5.84 17.43 -12.93
C ALA A 225 -5.24 16.15 -12.35
N LEU A 226 -5.70 14.97 -12.77
CA LEU A 226 -5.10 13.65 -12.50
C LEU A 226 -3.72 13.53 -13.15
N ASP A 227 -3.59 13.91 -14.41
CA ASP A 227 -2.33 13.90 -15.16
C ASP A 227 -1.35 14.89 -14.51
N ASP A 228 -1.79 16.09 -14.14
CA ASP A 228 -1.01 17.07 -13.37
C ASP A 228 -0.71 16.58 -11.94
N TYR A 229 -1.62 15.81 -11.32
CA TYR A 229 -1.42 15.20 -10.00
C TYR A 229 -0.34 14.11 -10.06
N ASP A 230 -0.36 13.26 -11.09
CA ASP A 230 0.63 12.23 -11.35
C ASP A 230 1.96 12.81 -11.90
N HIS A 231 1.94 13.98 -12.54
CA HIS A 231 3.13 14.66 -13.11
C HIS A 231 3.77 15.72 -12.20
N ARG A 232 3.18 16.09 -11.05
CA ARG A 232 3.79 17.08 -10.14
C ARG A 232 5.04 16.51 -9.47
N PRO A 233 6.24 17.09 -9.68
CA PRO A 233 7.44 16.65 -9.00
C PRO A 233 7.28 16.91 -7.50
N VAL A 234 7.46 15.85 -6.70
CA VAL A 234 7.62 15.94 -5.25
C VAL A 234 8.76 16.94 -4.99
N ARG A 235 8.44 18.12 -4.42
CA ARG A 235 9.43 19.10 -3.97
C ARG A 235 10.35 18.39 -2.97
N GLN A 236 11.53 17.99 -3.45
CA GLN A 236 12.65 17.63 -2.59
C GLN A 236 13.03 18.88 -1.81
N LYS A 237 13.07 18.79 -0.49
CA LYS A 237 13.70 19.81 0.35
C LYS A 237 15.18 19.88 -0.07
N ASN A 238 15.55 21.01 -0.65
CA ASN A 238 16.91 21.33 -1.09
C ASN A 238 17.88 21.26 0.10
N PHE A 239 18.83 20.32 0.06
CA PHE A 239 20.16 20.54 0.61
C PHE A 239 21.04 21.04 -0.54
N SER A 240 21.68 22.18 -0.34
CA SER A 240 22.39 22.91 -1.38
C SER A 240 23.80 22.35 -1.65
N LYS A 241 24.20 22.43 -2.94
CA LYS A 241 25.57 22.51 -3.52
C LYS A 241 26.48 21.28 -3.30
N THR A 242 27.15 20.66 -4.29
CA THR A 242 27.81 21.15 -5.53
C THR A 242 28.13 19.98 -6.51
N CYS A 243 28.44 20.36 -7.76
CA CYS A 243 29.19 19.65 -8.82
C CYS A 243 28.51 18.62 -9.76
N SER A 244 28.10 19.16 -10.92
CA SER A 244 28.36 18.70 -12.30
C SER A 244 28.75 17.22 -12.58
N LYS A 245 27.87 16.50 -13.29
CA LYS A 245 28.14 15.91 -14.64
C LYS A 245 26.94 15.10 -15.17
N GLN A 246 26.51 15.51 -16.37
CA GLN A 246 25.85 14.78 -17.48
C GLN A 246 24.62 13.88 -17.24
N LEU A 247 23.54 14.27 -17.92
CA LEU A 247 22.22 13.64 -18.00
C LEU A 247 22.24 12.28 -18.72
N LYS A 248 21.54 11.30 -18.13
CA LYS A 248 20.80 10.24 -18.86
C LYS A 248 19.30 10.39 -18.52
N PRO A 249 18.38 10.11 -19.46
CA PRO A 249 16.96 10.39 -19.27
C PRO A 249 16.40 9.56 -18.11
N LYS A 250 15.89 10.25 -17.07
CA LYS A 250 15.25 9.61 -15.93
C LYS A 250 13.79 9.33 -16.27
N ILE A 251 13.47 8.04 -16.37
CA ILE A 251 12.11 7.51 -16.36
C ILE A 251 11.37 8.09 -15.15
N ALA A 252 10.19 8.67 -15.39
CA ALA A 252 9.37 9.33 -14.39
C ALA A 252 9.03 8.37 -13.24
N ASN A 253 9.34 8.79 -12.01
CA ASN A 253 9.10 8.02 -10.80
C ASN A 253 7.63 8.14 -10.37
N THR A 254 6.80 7.21 -10.82
CA THR A 254 5.56 6.84 -10.12
C THR A 254 5.91 6.14 -8.79
N SER A 255 5.03 6.19 -7.78
CA SER A 255 5.27 5.59 -6.45
C SER A 255 5.56 4.07 -6.49
N SER A 256 5.11 3.41 -7.56
CA SER A 256 5.39 2.00 -7.90
C SER A 256 6.82 1.73 -8.39
N SER A 257 7.56 2.72 -8.90
CA SER A 257 8.94 2.55 -9.38
C SER A 257 9.97 2.31 -8.27
N ARG A 258 9.65 2.73 -7.02
CA ARG A 258 10.52 2.53 -5.85
C ARG A 258 10.60 1.07 -5.39
N PHE A 259 9.59 0.27 -5.70
CA PHE A 259 9.50 -1.15 -5.30
C PHE A 259 9.86 -2.12 -6.44
N ALA A 260 9.85 -1.63 -7.69
CA ALA A 260 10.35 -2.37 -8.83
C ALA A 260 11.87 -2.52 -8.76
N LEU A 261 12.36 -3.74 -8.93
CA LEU A 261 13.80 -4.01 -8.96
C LEU A 261 14.39 -3.52 -10.29
N LYS A 262 15.62 -3.00 -10.23
CA LYS A 262 16.34 -2.50 -11.41
C LYS A 262 17.04 -3.65 -12.13
N GLY A 263 16.77 -3.80 -13.43
CA GLY A 263 17.40 -4.80 -14.31
C GLY A 263 16.74 -6.20 -14.26
N PRO A 264 17.24 -7.17 -15.05
CA PRO A 264 16.68 -8.51 -15.11
C PRO A 264 16.82 -9.23 -13.76
N HIS A 265 15.71 -9.77 -13.26
CA HIS A 265 15.63 -10.50 -11.99
C HIS A 265 16.24 -11.90 -12.08
N TYR A 266 15.92 -12.63 -13.14
CA TYR A 266 16.59 -13.85 -13.54
C TYR A 266 17.64 -13.46 -14.57
N GLN A 267 18.91 -13.46 -14.17
CA GLN A 267 20.04 -13.24 -15.08
C GLN A 267 20.46 -14.54 -15.78
N ASN A 268 19.90 -15.68 -15.37
CA ASN A 268 20.13 -17.02 -15.93
C ASN A 268 21.61 -17.40 -16.12
N CYS A 269 22.53 -16.81 -15.34
CA CYS A 269 23.96 -17.13 -15.37
C CYS A 269 24.20 -18.55 -14.87
N ILE A 270 25.30 -19.17 -15.27
CA ILE A 270 25.47 -20.62 -15.17
C ILE A 270 26.49 -21.01 -14.09
N LEU A 271 26.12 -22.01 -13.30
CA LEU A 271 27.02 -22.72 -12.38
C LEU A 271 27.25 -24.14 -12.89
N ILE A 272 28.51 -24.52 -13.09
CA ILE A 272 28.90 -25.88 -13.49
C ILE A 272 29.77 -26.56 -12.42
N GLY A 273 29.79 -27.89 -12.42
CA GLY A 273 30.66 -28.70 -11.56
C GLY A 273 32.09 -28.82 -12.11
N PRO A 274 33.02 -29.39 -11.33
CA PRO A 274 34.38 -29.73 -11.79
C PRO A 274 34.36 -30.57 -13.07
N ASP A 275 33.39 -31.48 -13.20
CA ASP A 275 33.24 -32.38 -14.34
C ASP A 275 32.61 -31.70 -15.59
N GLY A 276 32.25 -30.41 -15.50
CA GLY A 276 31.61 -29.66 -16.58
C GLY A 276 30.08 -29.79 -16.63
N ASP A 277 29.47 -30.53 -15.71
CA ASP A 277 28.02 -30.70 -15.62
C ASP A 277 27.30 -29.43 -15.18
N LEU A 278 26.16 -29.15 -15.82
CA LEU A 278 25.30 -28.01 -15.49
C LEU A 278 24.54 -28.22 -14.18
N LEU A 279 24.88 -27.43 -13.16
CA LEU A 279 24.30 -27.58 -11.82
C LEU A 279 23.08 -26.68 -11.62
N SER A 280 23.15 -25.42 -12.02
CA SER A 280 22.11 -24.43 -11.72
C SER A 280 22.25 -23.16 -12.55
N ARG A 281 21.13 -22.48 -12.79
CA ARG A 281 21.09 -21.08 -13.22
C ARG A 281 20.81 -20.13 -12.07
N LEU A 282 21.67 -19.13 -11.90
CA LEU A 282 21.73 -18.24 -10.73
C LEU A 282 21.94 -16.78 -11.13
N PRO A 283 21.64 -15.81 -10.24
CA PRO A 283 22.05 -14.42 -10.42
C PRO A 283 23.58 -14.27 -10.39
N LYS A 284 24.12 -13.36 -11.21
CA LYS A 284 25.57 -13.08 -11.29
C LYS A 284 26.19 -12.79 -9.93
N LYS A 285 25.49 -12.04 -9.07
CA LYS A 285 25.94 -11.74 -7.70
C LYS A 285 26.19 -12.99 -6.85
N LYS A 286 25.39 -14.06 -7.03
CA LYS A 286 25.56 -15.32 -6.30
C LYS A 286 26.74 -16.11 -6.85
N LEU A 287 26.94 -16.14 -8.17
CA LEU A 287 28.12 -16.77 -8.77
C LEU A 287 29.42 -16.08 -8.32
N MET A 288 29.43 -14.74 -8.28
CA MET A 288 30.57 -13.98 -7.78
C MET A 288 30.87 -14.23 -6.30
N TRP A 289 29.90 -14.69 -5.50
CA TRP A 289 30.17 -15.12 -4.13
C TRP A 289 31.03 -16.39 -4.11
N TYR A 290 30.81 -17.37 -4.99
CA TYR A 290 31.67 -18.55 -5.09
C TYR A 290 33.10 -18.16 -5.48
N VAL A 291 33.25 -17.26 -6.45
CA VAL A 291 34.56 -16.75 -6.87
C VAL A 291 35.27 -16.03 -5.72
N LYS A 292 34.58 -15.09 -5.06
CA LYS A 292 35.15 -14.30 -3.96
C LYS A 292 35.58 -15.15 -2.76
N ASN A 293 34.89 -16.27 -2.50
CA ASN A 293 35.22 -17.17 -1.39
C ASN A 293 36.14 -18.32 -1.83
N ASN A 294 36.77 -18.23 -3.01
CA ASN A 294 37.68 -19.24 -3.53
C ASN A 294 37.06 -20.64 -3.68
N LEU A 295 35.76 -20.67 -4.01
CA LEU A 295 34.96 -21.89 -4.18
C LEU A 295 34.67 -22.21 -5.66
N GLY A 296 34.96 -21.28 -6.57
CA GLY A 296 34.77 -21.46 -8.00
C GLY A 296 35.52 -20.43 -8.84
N ASP A 297 35.63 -20.70 -10.13
CA ASP A 297 36.39 -19.89 -11.09
C ASP A 297 35.49 -19.40 -12.22
N VAL A 298 35.74 -18.18 -12.70
CA VAL A 298 35.06 -17.66 -13.89
C VAL A 298 35.63 -18.38 -15.11
N VAL A 299 34.76 -18.98 -15.92
CA VAL A 299 35.14 -19.65 -17.15
C VAL A 299 35.26 -18.58 -18.25
N SER A 300 36.47 -18.34 -18.73
CA SER A 300 36.76 -17.33 -19.76
C SER A 300 36.50 -17.83 -21.19
N GLN A 301 36.55 -19.15 -21.40
CA GLN A 301 36.31 -19.80 -22.69
C GLN A 301 35.48 -21.06 -22.46
N LEU A 302 34.34 -21.15 -23.16
CA LEU A 302 33.49 -22.34 -23.17
C LEU A 302 33.93 -23.26 -24.32
N SER A 303 33.88 -24.57 -24.12
CA SER A 303 34.01 -25.53 -25.22
C SER A 303 32.84 -25.38 -26.21
N ASP A 304 33.00 -25.81 -27.46
CA ASP A 304 31.93 -25.76 -28.47
C ASP A 304 30.68 -26.56 -28.04
N GLU A 305 30.88 -27.63 -27.27
CA GLU A 305 29.81 -28.46 -26.69
C GLU A 305 29.06 -27.70 -25.60
N HIS A 306 29.79 -27.04 -24.69
CA HIS A 306 29.20 -26.19 -23.66
C HIS A 306 28.52 -24.96 -24.25
N TRP A 307 29.08 -24.37 -25.32
CA TRP A 307 28.46 -23.26 -26.03
C TRP A 307 27.07 -23.64 -26.52
N LYS A 308 26.94 -24.76 -27.25
CA LYS A 308 25.64 -25.26 -27.76
C LYS A 308 24.65 -25.61 -26.65
N LEU A 309 25.14 -26.08 -25.51
CA LEU A 309 24.28 -26.45 -24.38
C LEU A 309 23.80 -25.23 -23.56
N PHE A 310 24.60 -24.16 -23.53
CA PHE A 310 24.41 -23.03 -22.61
C PHE A 310 23.87 -21.76 -23.26
N SER A 311 24.13 -21.57 -24.56
CA SER A 311 23.70 -20.39 -25.31
C SER A 311 22.35 -20.64 -26.02
N CYS A 312 21.45 -19.67 -25.94
CA CYS A 312 20.19 -19.62 -26.69
C CYS A 312 20.15 -18.44 -27.69
N ALA A 313 21.18 -17.59 -27.69
CA ALA A 313 21.30 -16.41 -28.54
C ALA A 313 22.70 -16.34 -29.14
N GLU A 314 22.79 -15.94 -30.40
CA GLU A 314 24.03 -15.95 -31.20
C GLU A 314 25.07 -14.90 -30.76
N GLU A 315 24.72 -13.93 -29.91
CA GLU A 315 25.52 -12.71 -29.77
C GLU A 315 26.25 -12.51 -28.43
N ASP A 316 25.95 -13.24 -27.34
CA ASP A 316 26.67 -13.07 -26.05
C ASP A 316 26.77 -14.38 -25.23
N PRO A 317 27.99 -14.79 -24.78
CA PRO A 317 28.16 -15.93 -23.88
C PRO A 317 27.44 -15.72 -22.54
N PRO A 318 26.74 -16.74 -21.99
CA PRO A 318 26.27 -16.65 -20.62
C PRO A 318 27.45 -16.55 -19.65
N PHE A 319 27.31 -15.77 -18.58
CA PHE A 319 28.32 -15.71 -17.53
C PHE A 319 28.38 -17.04 -16.77
N VAL A 320 29.53 -17.73 -16.81
CA VAL A 320 29.70 -19.08 -16.26
C VAL A 320 30.73 -19.10 -15.13
N VAL A 321 30.41 -19.79 -14.04
CA VAL A 321 31.35 -20.11 -12.96
C VAL A 321 31.40 -21.62 -12.75
N GLN A 322 32.61 -22.17 -12.65
CA GLN A 322 32.87 -23.58 -12.35
C GLN A 322 33.23 -23.75 -10.89
N LEU A 323 32.62 -24.70 -10.20
CA LEU A 323 33.01 -25.04 -8.82
C LEU A 323 34.36 -25.76 -8.78
N ARG A 324 35.13 -25.49 -7.72
CA ARG A 324 36.41 -26.16 -7.44
C ARG A 324 36.26 -27.50 -6.71
N PHE A 325 35.04 -27.87 -6.34
CA PHE A 325 34.73 -29.06 -5.54
C PHE A 325 33.46 -29.74 -6.05
N GLN A 326 33.36 -31.04 -5.80
CA GLN A 326 32.17 -31.80 -6.17
C GLN A 326 31.00 -31.47 -5.24
N PRO A 327 29.86 -31.00 -5.75
CA PRO A 327 28.69 -30.76 -4.91
C PRO A 327 28.15 -32.09 -4.38
N LYS A 328 27.69 -32.09 -3.13
CA LYS A 328 27.08 -33.28 -2.49
C LYS A 328 25.82 -33.78 -3.19
N VAL A 329 25.20 -32.92 -4.00
CA VAL A 329 23.95 -33.19 -4.70
C VAL A 329 24.11 -32.75 -6.14
N VAL A 330 23.96 -33.70 -7.07
CA VAL A 330 23.90 -33.43 -8.51
C VAL A 330 22.43 -33.33 -8.89
N ALA A 331 22.02 -32.17 -9.39
CA ALA A 331 20.66 -31.99 -9.87
C ALA A 331 20.39 -32.91 -11.09
N SER A 332 19.21 -33.52 -11.15
CA SER A 332 18.81 -34.27 -12.36
C SER A 332 18.81 -33.34 -13.58
N LYS A 333 19.09 -33.88 -14.77
CA LYS A 333 19.13 -33.10 -16.03
C LYS A 333 17.80 -32.38 -16.34
N GLU A 334 16.70 -32.82 -15.75
CA GLU A 334 15.36 -32.21 -15.86
C GLU A 334 14.98 -31.34 -14.64
N SER A 335 15.98 -30.76 -13.97
CA SER A 335 15.73 -29.98 -12.76
C SER A 335 15.20 -28.56 -13.05
N TYR A 336 14.24 -28.11 -12.24
CA TYR A 336 13.76 -26.72 -12.20
C TYR A 336 14.90 -25.68 -12.08
N TYR A 337 16.01 -26.03 -11.43
CA TYR A 337 17.14 -25.12 -11.21
C TYR A 337 18.01 -24.90 -12.44
N ILE A 338 17.94 -25.79 -13.42
CA ILE A 338 18.74 -25.75 -14.63
C ILE A 338 18.04 -24.98 -15.75
N LYS A 339 16.71 -25.02 -15.79
CA LYS A 339 15.93 -24.30 -16.81
C LYS A 339 16.01 -22.79 -16.67
N GLU A 340 16.10 -22.12 -17.81
CA GLU A 340 15.98 -20.67 -17.93
C GLU A 340 14.61 -20.20 -17.47
N LYS A 341 14.58 -19.02 -16.85
CA LYS A 341 13.36 -18.40 -16.33
C LYS A 341 13.19 -17.03 -16.95
N GLU A 342 11.96 -16.78 -17.39
CA GLU A 342 11.58 -15.52 -18.01
C GLU A 342 11.37 -14.43 -16.96
N ASN A 343 11.78 -13.21 -17.29
CA ASN A 343 11.57 -12.03 -16.46
C ASN A 343 10.17 -11.46 -16.72
N GLN A 344 9.16 -12.19 -16.26
CA GLN A 344 7.76 -11.78 -16.38
C GLN A 344 6.93 -12.17 -15.16
N CYS A 345 5.78 -11.51 -15.02
CA CYS A 345 4.82 -11.88 -14.01
C CYS A 345 4.23 -13.25 -14.30
N VAL A 346 4.40 -14.21 -13.39
CA VAL A 346 3.88 -15.58 -13.57
C VAL A 346 2.35 -15.64 -13.64
N VAL A 347 1.66 -14.59 -13.18
CA VAL A 347 0.19 -14.52 -13.18
C VAL A 347 -0.35 -13.99 -14.50
N CYS A 348 0.03 -12.76 -14.87
CA CYS A 348 -0.55 -12.05 -16.00
C CYS A 348 0.39 -11.85 -17.20
N GLY A 349 1.66 -12.24 -17.11
CA GLY A 349 2.64 -12.10 -18.21
C GLY A 349 3.23 -10.70 -18.37
N ARG A 350 2.84 -9.73 -17.53
CA ARG A 350 3.40 -8.37 -17.56
C ARG A 350 4.92 -8.41 -17.34
N LEU A 351 5.66 -7.60 -18.08
CA LEU A 351 7.14 -7.57 -18.08
C LEU A 351 7.73 -6.46 -17.19
N ASP A 352 6.94 -5.45 -16.84
CA ASP A 352 7.36 -4.29 -16.05
C ASP A 352 6.93 -4.38 -14.58
N LEU A 353 7.59 -3.56 -13.75
CA LEU A 353 7.32 -3.43 -12.31
C LEU A 353 7.29 -4.76 -11.56
N LEU A 354 8.23 -5.64 -11.90
CA LEU A 354 8.34 -6.97 -11.32
C LEU A 354 8.90 -6.92 -9.89
N MET A 355 8.36 -7.80 -9.06
CA MET A 355 8.68 -7.98 -7.64
C MET A 355 8.86 -9.47 -7.34
N ARG A 356 9.76 -9.78 -6.40
CA ARG A 356 9.97 -11.17 -5.95
C ARG A 356 8.93 -11.51 -4.88
N LYS A 357 7.97 -12.35 -5.23
CA LYS A 357 7.01 -12.92 -4.28
C LYS A 357 7.59 -14.19 -3.67
N ARG A 358 7.63 -14.23 -2.34
CA ARG A 358 7.85 -15.47 -1.59
C ARG A 358 6.50 -16.15 -1.44
N ILE A 359 6.33 -17.34 -2.01
CA ILE A 359 5.09 -18.12 -1.91
C ILE A 359 4.85 -18.56 -0.46
N ILE A 360 5.93 -18.93 0.23
CA ILE A 360 5.89 -19.21 1.66
C ILE A 360 6.53 -18.03 2.38
N PRO A 361 5.81 -17.32 3.27
CA PRO A 361 6.34 -16.17 3.97
C PRO A 361 7.64 -16.47 4.71
N HIS A 362 8.58 -15.53 4.64
CA HIS A 362 9.88 -15.64 5.32
C HIS A 362 9.72 -15.88 6.83
N LEU A 363 8.65 -15.31 7.39
CA LEU A 363 8.25 -15.43 8.78
C LEU A 363 8.25 -16.88 9.28
N TYR A 364 7.61 -17.79 8.52
CA TYR A 364 7.54 -19.21 8.85
C TYR A 364 8.77 -19.96 8.39
N ARG A 365 9.23 -19.70 7.15
CA ARG A 365 10.29 -20.51 6.54
C ARG A 365 11.62 -20.45 7.28
N ARG A 366 11.93 -19.35 7.97
CA ARG A 366 13.15 -19.26 8.79
C ARG A 366 13.16 -20.22 9.99
N LEU A 367 12.00 -20.72 10.41
CA LEU A 367 11.84 -21.63 11.56
C LEU A 367 11.88 -23.10 11.13
N PHE A 368 11.84 -23.41 9.83
CA PHE A 368 11.89 -24.79 9.35
C PHE A 368 13.25 -25.45 9.63
N PRO A 369 13.32 -26.79 9.67
CA PRO A 369 14.58 -27.54 9.61
C PRO A 369 15.44 -27.19 8.39
N GLU A 370 16.75 -27.39 8.45
CA GLU A 370 17.68 -26.95 7.39
C GLU A 370 17.48 -27.70 6.07
N GLU A 371 17.01 -28.94 6.16
CA GLU A 371 16.63 -29.81 5.05
C GLU A 371 15.55 -29.13 4.20
N LEU A 372 14.53 -28.55 4.87
CA LEU A 372 13.45 -27.81 4.21
C LEU A 372 13.84 -26.35 3.88
N LYS A 373 14.91 -25.81 4.46
CA LYS A 373 15.42 -24.48 4.08
C LYS A 373 16.26 -24.51 2.81
N SER A 374 16.68 -25.68 2.36
CA SER A 374 17.32 -25.86 1.06
C SER A 374 16.30 -25.54 -0.06
N PHE A 375 16.76 -25.14 -1.25
CA PHE A 375 15.89 -24.92 -2.44
C PHE A 375 14.85 -23.79 -2.39
N ARG A 376 15.05 -22.77 -1.55
CA ARG A 376 14.15 -21.59 -1.41
C ARG A 376 13.81 -20.87 -2.73
N SER A 377 14.60 -21.04 -3.78
CA SER A 377 14.33 -20.44 -5.10
C SER A 377 13.13 -21.05 -5.82
N HIS A 378 12.66 -22.25 -5.43
CA HIS A 378 11.40 -22.80 -5.93
C HIS A 378 10.20 -21.93 -5.52
N ASP A 379 10.21 -21.45 -4.27
CA ASP A 379 9.13 -20.66 -3.68
C ASP A 379 9.31 -19.14 -3.87
N ILE A 380 10.15 -18.73 -4.83
CA ILE A 380 10.35 -17.32 -5.19
C ILE A 380 9.97 -17.12 -6.65
N LEU A 381 8.83 -16.50 -6.88
CA LEU A 381 8.29 -16.19 -8.20
C LEU A 381 8.28 -14.68 -8.46
N LEU A 382 8.20 -14.31 -9.74
CA LEU A 382 8.06 -12.91 -10.15
C LEU A 382 6.60 -12.55 -10.36
N LEU A 383 6.17 -11.46 -9.73
CA LEU A 383 4.85 -10.87 -9.93
C LEU A 383 4.99 -9.40 -10.29
N CYS A 384 4.13 -8.88 -11.16
CA CYS A 384 4.01 -7.43 -11.31
C CYS A 384 3.40 -6.83 -10.05
N PHE A 385 3.55 -5.52 -9.86
CA PHE A 385 3.03 -4.79 -8.70
C PHE A 385 1.57 -5.14 -8.34
N ASP A 386 0.65 -5.15 -9.31
CA ASP A 386 -0.77 -5.47 -9.07
C ASP A 386 -0.97 -6.91 -8.58
N CYS A 387 -0.32 -7.88 -9.22
CA CYS A 387 -0.44 -9.30 -8.85
C CYS A 387 0.26 -9.58 -7.51
N HIS A 388 1.36 -8.90 -7.23
CA HIS A 388 2.07 -8.99 -5.95
C HIS A 388 1.17 -8.53 -4.81
N ARG A 389 0.53 -7.37 -4.98
CA ARG A 389 -0.41 -6.81 -4.00
C ARG A 389 -1.60 -7.73 -3.74
N LYS A 390 -2.19 -8.28 -4.82
CA LYS A 390 -3.28 -9.27 -4.71
C LYS A 390 -2.82 -10.54 -3.97
N ALA A 391 -1.62 -11.03 -4.24
CA ALA A 391 -1.07 -12.17 -3.53
C ALA A 391 -0.81 -11.86 -2.04
N GLU A 392 -0.32 -10.67 -1.69
CA GLU A 392 -0.16 -10.24 -0.29
C GLU A 392 -1.48 -10.14 0.48
N TYR A 393 -2.56 -9.72 -0.18
CA TYR A 393 -3.89 -9.74 0.42
C TYR A 393 -4.32 -11.18 0.78
N TYR A 394 -4.18 -12.13 -0.15
CA TYR A 394 -4.52 -13.53 0.12
C TYR A 394 -3.62 -14.19 1.16
N ASP A 395 -2.34 -13.81 1.21
CA ASP A 395 -1.44 -14.24 2.29
C ASP A 395 -1.98 -13.75 3.63
N THR A 396 -2.35 -12.48 3.74
CA THR A 396 -2.84 -11.89 4.99
C THR A 396 -4.12 -12.59 5.47
N LEU A 397 -5.06 -12.88 4.57
CA LEU A 397 -6.25 -13.66 4.90
C LEU A 397 -5.89 -15.06 5.39
N PHE A 398 -4.92 -15.71 4.73
CA PHE A 398 -4.50 -17.04 5.15
C PHE A 398 -3.82 -17.02 6.51
N GLN A 399 -2.96 -16.03 6.77
CA GLN A 399 -2.33 -15.84 8.07
C GLN A 399 -3.38 -15.66 9.18
N ARG A 400 -4.45 -14.89 8.94
CA ARG A 400 -5.57 -14.77 9.91
C ARG A 400 -6.23 -16.12 10.18
N SER A 401 -6.51 -16.92 9.15
CA SER A 401 -7.04 -18.27 9.36
C SER A 401 -6.07 -19.19 10.11
N LEU A 402 -4.76 -19.04 9.90
CA LEU A 402 -3.74 -19.79 10.66
C LEU A 402 -3.70 -19.34 12.12
N ALA A 403 -3.95 -18.06 12.40
CA ALA A 403 -4.03 -17.57 13.77
C ALA A 403 -5.19 -18.20 14.54
N GLU A 404 -6.36 -18.34 13.89
CA GLU A 404 -7.51 -19.02 14.49
C GLU A 404 -7.28 -20.54 14.60
N GLN A 405 -6.79 -21.18 13.53
CA GLN A 405 -6.60 -22.63 13.47
C GLN A 405 -5.53 -23.13 14.45
N CYS A 406 -4.44 -22.38 14.61
CA CYS A 406 -3.29 -22.78 15.42
C CYS A 406 -3.29 -22.13 16.80
N ASP A 407 -4.37 -21.44 17.19
CA ASP A 407 -4.45 -20.62 18.41
C ASP A 407 -3.22 -19.71 18.60
N ALA A 408 -2.88 -19.01 17.50
CA ALA A 408 -1.63 -18.28 17.34
C ALA A 408 -1.92 -16.81 16.99
N PRO A 409 -2.14 -15.91 17.97
CA PRO A 409 -2.59 -14.56 17.70
C PRO A 409 -1.59 -13.74 16.85
N LEU A 410 -2.07 -13.14 15.76
CA LEU A 410 -1.32 -12.17 14.95
C LEU A 410 -1.46 -10.76 15.56
N ARG A 411 -0.44 -10.24 16.26
CA ARG A 411 -0.37 -8.78 16.43
C ARG A 411 0.00 -8.17 15.09
N LEU A 412 -0.95 -7.46 14.48
CA LEU A 412 -0.64 -6.52 13.41
C LEU A 412 0.43 -5.54 13.94
N ALA A 413 1.43 -5.22 13.11
CA ALA A 413 2.59 -4.37 13.43
C ALA A 413 2.25 -2.94 13.88
N GLU A 414 0.98 -2.64 14.12
CA GLU A 414 0.46 -1.37 14.63
C GLU A 414 0.11 -1.41 16.11
N GLN A 415 0.33 -2.53 16.80
CA GLN A 415 0.31 -2.52 18.26
C GLN A 415 1.56 -1.80 18.80
N GLN A 416 1.38 -0.52 19.15
CA GLN A 416 2.33 0.32 19.88
C GLN A 416 3.74 0.41 19.26
N GLU A 417 3.92 1.27 18.25
CA GLU A 417 4.94 2.28 18.51
C GLU A 417 4.33 3.13 19.63
N ASP A 418 4.62 2.77 20.89
CA ASP A 418 4.12 3.50 22.06
C ASP A 418 4.24 4.99 21.73
N LYS A 419 3.14 5.73 21.80
CA LYS A 419 3.20 7.20 21.65
C LYS A 419 4.25 7.76 22.63
N PHE A 420 4.34 7.12 23.80
CA PHE A 420 5.41 7.27 24.78
C PHE A 420 6.81 6.97 24.22
N SER A 421 7.02 5.91 23.43
CA SER A 421 8.29 5.58 22.76
C SER A 421 8.73 6.66 21.76
N LYS A 422 7.81 7.20 20.95
CA LYS A 422 8.13 8.26 19.97
C LYS A 422 8.40 9.59 20.63
N ASP A 423 7.56 9.97 21.59
CA ASP A 423 7.72 11.21 22.35
C ASP A 423 8.97 11.12 23.24
N ALA A 424 9.25 9.99 23.89
CA ALA A 424 10.50 9.74 24.63
C ALA A 424 11.74 9.82 23.71
N PHE A 425 11.69 9.26 22.49
CA PHE A 425 12.80 9.38 21.54
C PHE A 425 13.05 10.83 21.12
N LYS A 426 11.98 11.58 20.85
CA LYS A 426 12.03 13.00 20.49
C LYS A 426 12.56 13.86 21.64
N ILE A 427 12.10 13.61 22.86
CA ILE A 427 12.51 14.30 24.09
C ILE A 427 13.95 13.97 24.47
N ARG A 428 14.37 12.72 24.31
CA ARG A 428 15.78 12.33 24.43
C ARG A 428 16.67 13.06 23.44
N GLY A 429 16.20 13.25 22.21
CA GLY A 429 16.88 14.07 21.20
C GLY A 429 17.05 15.51 21.66
N TYR A 430 15.98 16.12 22.17
CA TYR A 430 15.99 17.49 22.72
C TYR A 430 16.94 17.65 23.91
N ALA A 431 16.95 16.67 24.81
CA ALA A 431 17.85 16.64 25.96
C ALA A 431 19.32 16.58 25.53
N ARG A 432 19.67 15.76 24.52
CA ARG A 432 21.03 15.72 23.96
C ARG A 432 21.42 17.04 23.30
N THR A 433 20.51 17.66 22.56
CA THR A 433 20.75 18.98 21.95
C THR A 433 21.02 20.04 23.01
N LEU A 434 20.23 20.05 24.09
CA LEU A 434 20.48 20.94 25.24
C LEU A 434 21.78 20.61 25.98
N LYS A 435 22.17 19.33 26.12
CA LYS A 435 23.39 18.93 26.83
C LYS A 435 24.68 19.28 26.07
N PHE A 436 24.70 19.08 24.76
CA PHE A 436 25.93 19.18 23.95
C PHE A 436 26.07 20.49 23.17
N HIS A 437 24.97 21.22 22.94
CA HIS A 437 24.97 22.41 22.08
C HIS A 437 24.35 23.64 22.75
N PHE A 438 24.23 23.66 24.09
CA PHE A 438 23.53 24.71 24.83
C PHE A 438 23.90 26.13 24.38
N ASP A 439 25.20 26.44 24.34
CA ASP A 439 25.71 27.79 24.06
C ASP A 439 25.62 28.21 22.59
N GLN A 440 25.36 27.26 21.68
CA GLN A 440 25.25 27.49 20.25
C GLN A 440 23.78 27.64 19.79
N LEU A 441 22.82 27.46 20.70
CA LEU A 441 21.39 27.50 20.38
C LEU A 441 20.84 28.93 20.51
N PRO A 442 20.09 29.41 19.50
CA PRO A 442 19.24 30.59 19.62
C PRO A 442 18.31 30.51 20.84
N ASP A 443 18.05 31.65 21.49
CA ASP A 443 17.33 31.72 22.76
C ASP A 443 15.89 31.17 22.65
N ASP A 444 15.19 31.48 21.56
CA ASP A 444 13.85 30.98 21.25
C ASP A 444 13.82 29.45 21.11
N ARG A 445 14.86 28.87 20.49
CA ARG A 445 15.01 27.43 20.34
C ARG A 445 15.33 26.76 21.67
N ARG A 446 16.17 27.38 22.50
CA ARG A 446 16.53 26.90 23.83
C ARG A 446 15.30 26.83 24.74
N GLU A 447 14.53 27.90 24.79
CA GLU A 447 13.29 27.99 25.57
C GLU A 447 12.26 26.97 25.10
N TYR A 448 12.09 26.78 23.78
CA TYR A 448 11.22 25.75 23.23
C TYR A 448 11.62 24.35 23.70
N LEU A 449 12.90 23.97 23.60
CA LEU A 449 13.37 22.64 23.99
C LEU A 449 13.20 22.40 25.49
N GLN A 450 13.51 23.40 26.32
CA GLN A 450 13.31 23.36 27.78
C GLN A 450 11.83 23.16 28.14
N LYS A 451 10.93 23.90 27.48
CA LYS A 451 9.48 23.77 27.66
C LYS A 451 8.96 22.39 27.25
N GLN A 452 9.48 21.82 26.15
CA GLN A 452 9.10 20.47 25.73
C GLN A 452 9.54 19.39 26.72
N LEU A 453 10.74 19.51 27.32
CA LEU A 453 11.18 18.62 28.40
C LEU A 453 10.27 18.74 29.63
N ALA A 454 9.98 19.95 30.09
CA ALA A 454 9.10 20.20 31.24
C ALA A 454 7.69 19.62 31.01
N LEU A 455 7.11 19.84 29.83
CA LEU A 455 5.80 19.29 29.46
C LEU A 455 5.79 17.76 29.44
N PHE A 456 6.83 17.12 28.93
CA PHE A 456 6.91 15.66 28.86
C PHE A 456 6.97 15.00 30.24
N PHE A 457 7.70 15.61 31.18
CA PHE A 457 7.79 15.15 32.57
C PHE A 457 6.70 15.70 33.49
N GLN A 458 5.71 16.44 32.94
CA GLN A 458 4.60 17.05 33.69
C GLN A 458 5.08 17.99 34.81
N GLN A 459 6.11 18.79 34.51
CA GLN A 459 6.68 19.80 35.42
C GLN A 459 6.26 21.20 34.96
N ASP A 460 5.91 22.07 35.92
CA ASP A 460 5.48 23.45 35.62
C ASP A 460 6.64 24.33 35.09
N LYS A 461 7.88 24.00 35.45
CA LYS A 461 9.10 24.69 35.01
C LYS A 461 10.19 23.70 34.63
N PHE A 462 11.05 24.11 33.71
CA PHE A 462 12.22 23.34 33.34
C PHE A 462 13.24 23.28 34.49
N GLN A 463 13.78 22.09 34.75
CA GLN A 463 14.86 21.84 35.69
C GLN A 463 16.01 21.08 34.99
N LEU A 464 17.25 21.34 35.39
CA LEU A 464 18.45 20.80 34.74
C LEU A 464 18.55 19.27 34.82
N ASP A 465 18.03 18.67 35.89
CA ASP A 465 18.00 17.21 36.11
C ASP A 465 17.10 16.47 35.09
N LEU A 466 16.15 17.17 34.46
CA LEU A 466 15.32 16.60 33.39
C LEU A 466 16.13 16.22 32.14
N ILE A 467 17.28 16.86 31.92
CA ILE A 467 18.18 16.52 30.81
C ILE A 467 18.76 15.11 31.00
N GLU A 468 19.32 14.82 32.18
CA GLU A 468 19.88 13.50 32.50
C GLU A 468 18.78 12.43 32.48
N LYS A 469 17.64 12.69 33.13
CA LYS A 469 16.46 11.80 33.14
C LYS A 469 15.98 11.43 31.73
N ALA A 470 15.94 12.38 30.80
CA ALA A 470 15.54 12.12 29.41
C ALA A 470 16.60 11.36 28.61
N ILE A 471 17.89 11.53 28.93
CA ILE A 471 18.99 10.81 28.27
C ILE A 471 19.04 9.35 28.72
N GLU A 472 18.65 9.07 29.96
CA GLU A 472 18.64 7.73 30.56
C GLU A 472 17.43 6.87 30.13
N MET A 473 16.36 7.47 29.60
CA MET A 473 15.19 6.72 29.08
C MET A 473 15.59 5.62 28.10
N GLU A 474 15.15 4.38 28.37
CA GLU A 474 15.48 3.21 27.56
C GLU A 474 15.08 3.37 26.08
N LYS A 475 15.87 2.78 25.18
CA LYS A 475 15.45 2.65 23.79
C LYS A 475 14.42 1.52 23.71
N PRO A 476 13.27 1.68 23.05
CA PRO A 476 12.50 0.55 22.61
C PRO A 476 13.37 -0.23 21.63
N ASN A 477 13.88 -1.37 22.06
CA ASN A 477 14.70 -2.21 21.21
C ASN A 477 13.86 -2.69 20.01
N ALA A 478 14.48 -2.73 18.84
CA ALA A 478 13.92 -3.35 17.63
C ALA A 478 13.53 -4.83 17.82
N THR A 479 13.90 -5.44 18.95
CA THR A 479 13.57 -6.81 19.35
C THR A 479 12.09 -7.00 19.71
N HIS A 480 11.38 -5.96 20.19
CA HIS A 480 9.97 -6.13 20.57
C HIS A 480 9.04 -6.39 19.37
N ARG A 481 9.35 -5.85 18.17
CA ARG A 481 8.59 -6.14 16.94
C ARG A 481 8.79 -7.57 16.47
N ASN A 482 10.00 -8.11 16.61
CA ASN A 482 10.28 -9.49 16.22
C ASN A 482 9.58 -10.46 17.17
N ASN A 483 9.56 -10.18 18.48
CA ASN A 483 9.08 -11.16 19.45
C ASN A 483 7.65 -11.67 19.19
N ILE A 484 6.71 -10.81 18.77
CA ILE A 484 5.33 -11.27 18.54
C ILE A 484 5.15 -12.04 17.22
N TYR A 485 5.75 -11.55 16.14
CA TYR A 485 5.73 -12.28 14.87
C TYR A 485 6.46 -13.62 14.99
N ASP A 486 7.55 -13.64 15.76
CA ASP A 486 8.28 -14.84 16.13
C ASP A 486 7.36 -15.79 16.90
N THR A 487 6.59 -15.33 17.90
CA THR A 487 5.63 -16.19 18.63
C THR A 487 4.50 -16.76 17.77
N HIS A 488 3.85 -15.96 16.91
CA HIS A 488 2.83 -16.47 15.99
C HIS A 488 3.42 -17.52 15.04
N ALA A 489 4.57 -17.20 14.46
CA ALA A 489 5.24 -18.09 13.52
C ALA A 489 5.68 -19.40 14.19
N GLU A 490 6.19 -19.33 15.42
CA GLU A 490 6.57 -20.49 16.22
C GLU A 490 5.36 -21.37 16.52
N CYS A 491 4.24 -20.79 16.98
CA CYS A 491 3.01 -21.53 17.22
C CYS A 491 2.51 -22.25 15.95
N VAL A 492 2.44 -21.54 14.82
CA VAL A 492 2.00 -22.13 13.54
C VAL A 492 2.96 -23.23 13.08
N VAL A 493 4.27 -22.98 13.10
CA VAL A 493 5.27 -23.96 12.64
C VAL A 493 5.28 -25.18 13.54
N ASN A 494 5.18 -25.01 14.87
CA ASN A 494 5.08 -26.11 15.82
C ASN A 494 3.78 -26.90 15.63
N TYR A 495 2.65 -26.24 15.40
CA TYR A 495 1.38 -26.89 15.09
C TYR A 495 1.53 -27.81 13.88
N TYR A 496 2.03 -27.29 12.75
CA TYR A 496 2.18 -28.11 11.54
C TYR A 496 3.26 -29.17 11.65
N ALA A 497 4.35 -28.91 12.38
CA ALA A 497 5.41 -29.90 12.63
C ALA A 497 4.92 -31.14 13.40
N ASN A 498 3.92 -30.96 14.27
CA ASN A 498 3.32 -32.05 15.08
C ASN A 498 2.00 -32.58 14.52
N SER A 499 1.52 -32.03 13.40
CA SER A 499 0.28 -32.47 12.72
C SER A 499 0.55 -33.59 11.71
N GLU A 500 -0.47 -34.36 11.35
CA GLU A 500 -0.40 -35.36 10.26
C GLU A 500 -0.03 -34.75 8.89
N ILE A 501 -0.32 -33.46 8.69
CA ILE A 501 0.02 -32.73 7.46
C ILE A 501 1.53 -32.50 7.34
N GLY A 502 2.21 -32.29 8.46
CA GLY A 502 3.64 -31.98 8.51
C GLY A 502 4.02 -30.63 7.89
N LEU A 503 5.29 -30.24 8.04
CA LEU A 503 5.82 -29.01 7.43
C LEU A 503 5.81 -29.07 5.90
N SER A 504 6.06 -30.25 5.31
CA SER A 504 5.98 -30.41 3.85
C SER A 504 4.56 -30.20 3.33
N GLY A 505 3.53 -30.69 4.03
CA GLY A 505 2.15 -30.39 3.70
C GLY A 505 1.80 -28.92 3.88
N PHE A 506 2.37 -28.25 4.88
CA PHE A 506 2.23 -26.79 5.05
C PHE A 506 2.83 -26.00 3.88
N GLU A 507 3.97 -26.42 3.33
CA GLU A 507 4.51 -25.83 2.10
C GLU A 507 3.57 -26.01 0.90
N LYS A 508 3.05 -27.23 0.72
CA LYS A 508 2.09 -27.55 -0.34
C LYS A 508 0.83 -26.72 -0.22
N LEU A 509 0.35 -26.46 1.01
CA LEU A 509 -0.82 -25.64 1.27
C LEU A 509 -0.62 -24.20 0.76
N TRP A 510 0.51 -23.57 1.07
CA TRP A 510 0.85 -22.24 0.55
C TRP A 510 0.94 -22.22 -0.99
N ARG A 511 1.62 -23.20 -1.58
CA ARG A 511 1.77 -23.32 -3.04
C ARG A 511 0.43 -23.53 -3.74
N LYS A 512 -0.39 -24.44 -3.23
CA LYS A 512 -1.72 -24.75 -3.75
C LYS A 512 -2.64 -23.53 -3.68
N ARG A 513 -2.69 -22.86 -2.54
CA ARG A 513 -3.47 -21.62 -2.37
C ARG A 513 -3.05 -20.55 -3.37
N PHE A 514 -1.75 -20.37 -3.59
CA PHE A 514 -1.27 -19.44 -4.61
C PHE A 514 -1.80 -19.79 -5.99
N VAL A 515 -1.71 -21.05 -6.42
CA VAL A 515 -2.23 -21.49 -7.73
C VAL A 515 -3.73 -21.31 -7.84
N ASP A 516 -4.48 -21.75 -6.83
CA ASP A 516 -5.94 -21.75 -6.83
C ASP A 516 -6.51 -20.31 -6.84
N LEU A 517 -5.90 -19.39 -6.07
CA LEU A 517 -6.37 -18.00 -5.93
C LEU A 517 -5.82 -17.06 -7.01
N MET A 518 -4.55 -17.23 -7.39
CA MET A 518 -3.90 -16.34 -8.36
C MET A 518 -4.04 -16.82 -9.81
N LYS A 519 -4.38 -18.10 -10.04
CA LYS A 519 -4.59 -18.71 -11.36
C LYS A 519 -3.48 -18.34 -12.37
N PRO A 520 -2.22 -18.64 -12.05
CA PRO A 520 -1.10 -18.13 -12.84
C PRO A 520 -1.02 -18.77 -14.24
N LYS A 521 -0.84 -17.95 -15.27
CA LYS A 521 -0.78 -18.40 -16.68
C LYS A 521 0.63 -18.65 -17.20
N PHE A 522 1.64 -18.15 -16.50
CA PHE A 522 3.03 -18.11 -16.93
C PHE A 522 3.97 -18.68 -15.85
N LEU A 523 3.51 -19.72 -15.14
CA LEU A 523 4.39 -20.46 -14.23
C LEU A 523 5.55 -21.08 -15.01
N PRO A 524 6.76 -21.13 -14.44
CA PRO A 524 7.85 -21.90 -15.06
C PRO A 524 7.44 -23.36 -15.22
N SER A 525 7.78 -23.98 -16.36
CA SER A 525 7.30 -25.32 -16.77
C SER A 525 7.53 -26.45 -15.76
N LEU A 526 8.54 -26.33 -14.91
CA LEU A 526 8.88 -27.34 -13.88
C LEU A 526 8.55 -26.87 -12.46
N TRP A 527 7.82 -25.75 -12.32
CA TRP A 527 7.32 -25.33 -11.02
C TRP A 527 6.13 -26.21 -10.64
N SER A 528 6.15 -26.80 -9.44
CA SER A 528 5.11 -27.70 -8.97
C SER A 528 4.74 -27.41 -7.51
N VAL A 529 3.46 -27.58 -7.20
CA VAL A 529 2.95 -27.58 -5.82
C VAL A 529 3.59 -28.71 -5.03
N ASP A 530 3.71 -29.88 -5.65
CA ASP A 530 4.19 -31.12 -5.04
C ASP A 530 5.70 -31.27 -5.01
N ALA A 531 6.46 -30.23 -5.38
CA ALA A 531 7.91 -30.28 -5.33
C ALA A 531 8.39 -30.59 -3.91
N SER A 532 8.80 -31.84 -3.69
CA SER A 532 9.39 -32.31 -2.44
C SER A 532 10.90 -32.39 -2.62
N PHE A 533 11.63 -31.60 -1.84
CA PHE A 533 13.08 -31.66 -1.76
C PHE A 533 13.47 -32.40 -0.49
N ILE A 534 12.95 -33.62 -0.36
CA ILE A 534 13.40 -34.55 0.68
C ILE A 534 14.47 -35.39 -0.02
N TYR A 535 15.71 -35.26 0.46
CA TYR A 535 16.80 -36.16 0.09
C TYR A 535 16.84 -37.32 1.08
#